data_AF-A0A8J9YWJ8-F1
#
_entry.id   AF-A0A8J9YWJ8-F1
#
_cell.length_a   1.000
_cell.length_b   1.000
_cell.length_c   1.000
_cell.angle_alpha   90.00
_cell.angle_beta   90.00
_cell.angle_gamma   90.00
#
_symmetry.space_group_name_H-M   'P 1'
#
loop_
_entity.id
_entity.type
_entity.pdbx_description
1 polymer ?
#
loop_
_entity_poly.entity_id
_entity_poly.type
_entity_poly.pdbx_seq_one_letter_code
_entity_poly.pdbx_strand_id
1 'polypeptide(L)'
;MAKLSTIILTAIAIISAIFNPSLGVNVCYDELGCFTTDPPWSLTLERPISSLPRPPEEIQVQFLLRTRNTPSSGQFIRPGDLAALAASDFMGTRPTKFITHGFIENGFVAWITDMSQEILRVDNCNVIAVDWGSNGGSMFPYTQATANTQIVGAIVAQMIAFLMQETGNSASSYHLIGHSLGSHTMGYAGMRIPGLGRITGLDPAEPYFQGTEPMIRLDPTDAELVDIIHSDGGFFFTSLGYGMYDPTGHLDFYPNGGIEMPGCDEGLTHYIDMNGGIYEGGREYVACNHLKAIAYFHDSINSICPMMAYPCRDYDRFEDGHCLDCGQGGCAQMGYHADQYKPAPGVTNLKYYLDTAARSPTCLYHYQIMITLGTDSDAQELDGFLHLSFVTQTGTVTEYYKLTEDPIKLQPGNSYLYFLKLPTNLGNLQRVRFLWDYDWSIVNPTTWFLFSKPKIWMDQIQVLAGESQNRMSFCAFNNYFVEDVSTDLRLC
;
A
#
# COMPACT_ATOMS: atom_id res chain seq x y z
N MET A 1 -19.71 -1.53 -25.79
CA MET A 1 -19.99 -1.22 -24.37
C MET A 1 -19.55 0.18 -23.99
N ALA A 2 -18.33 0.64 -24.32
CA ALA A 2 -17.91 2.04 -24.15
C ALA A 2 -18.91 3.08 -24.71
N LYS A 3 -19.46 2.87 -25.91
CA LYS A 3 -20.46 3.80 -26.49
C LYS A 3 -21.76 3.92 -25.70
N LEU A 4 -22.19 2.88 -24.98
CA LEU A 4 -23.46 2.92 -24.22
C LEU A 4 -23.26 3.59 -22.86
N SER A 5 -22.12 3.37 -22.19
CA SER A 5 -21.77 4.10 -20.97
C SER A 5 -21.53 5.58 -21.24
N THR A 6 -20.85 5.92 -22.34
CA THR A 6 -20.70 7.32 -22.76
C THR A 6 -22.06 7.97 -22.97
N ILE A 7 -23.00 7.35 -23.68
CA ILE A 7 -24.33 7.94 -23.93
C ILE A 7 -25.12 8.14 -22.63
N ILE A 8 -25.08 7.19 -21.70
CA ILE A 8 -25.79 7.30 -20.41
C ILE A 8 -25.15 8.38 -19.53
N LEU A 9 -23.82 8.42 -19.43
CA LEU A 9 -23.09 9.45 -18.67
C LEU A 9 -23.25 10.84 -19.29
N THR A 10 -23.28 10.94 -20.62
CA THR A 10 -23.53 12.21 -21.32
C THR A 10 -24.99 12.66 -21.10
N ALA A 11 -25.95 11.74 -21.12
CA ALA A 11 -27.35 12.05 -20.83
C ALA A 11 -27.55 12.49 -19.37
N ILE A 12 -26.87 11.85 -18.41
CA ILE A 12 -26.87 12.27 -17.00
C ILE A 12 -26.21 13.64 -16.86
N ALA A 13 -25.05 13.87 -17.48
CA ALA A 13 -24.38 15.17 -17.45
C ALA A 13 -25.24 16.29 -18.07
N ILE A 14 -25.94 16.03 -19.18
CA ILE A 14 -26.87 16.98 -19.81
C ILE A 14 -28.09 17.24 -18.92
N ILE A 15 -28.68 16.20 -18.32
CA ILE A 15 -29.83 16.35 -17.40
C ILE A 15 -29.41 17.08 -16.13
N SER A 16 -28.22 16.81 -15.58
CA SER A 16 -27.64 17.50 -14.43
C SER A 16 -27.31 18.96 -14.75
N ALA A 17 -26.78 19.28 -15.94
CA ALA A 17 -26.52 20.65 -16.37
C ALA A 17 -27.82 21.48 -16.56
N ILE A 18 -28.95 20.82 -16.89
CA ILE A 18 -30.25 21.49 -17.06
C ILE A 18 -30.97 21.72 -15.71
N PHE A 19 -30.63 20.96 -14.65
CA PHE A 19 -31.35 20.97 -13.37
C PHE A 19 -30.52 21.33 -12.12
N ASN A 20 -29.24 21.73 -12.24
CA ASN A 20 -28.44 22.12 -11.08
C ASN A 20 -28.52 23.65 -10.83
N PRO A 21 -29.25 24.13 -9.80
CA PRO A 21 -29.42 25.57 -9.53
C PRO A 21 -28.16 26.26 -8.96
N SER A 22 -27.00 25.59 -8.94
CA SER A 22 -25.78 26.01 -8.25
C SER A 22 -24.57 26.32 -9.14
N LEU A 23 -24.75 26.46 -10.46
CA LEU A 23 -23.67 26.90 -11.36
C LEU A 23 -23.27 28.37 -11.04
N GLY A 24 -21.98 28.63 -10.79
CA GLY A 24 -21.47 29.98 -10.48
C GLY A 24 -21.66 30.47 -9.04
N VAL A 25 -21.91 29.56 -8.09
CA VAL A 25 -22.07 29.92 -6.67
C VAL A 25 -20.74 29.74 -5.95
N ASN A 26 -20.29 30.79 -5.27
CA ASN A 26 -19.09 30.77 -4.44
C ASN A 26 -19.46 31.02 -2.98
N VAL A 27 -18.74 30.37 -2.06
CA VAL A 27 -18.78 30.68 -0.64
C VAL A 27 -17.37 31.02 -0.15
N CYS A 28 -17.24 32.02 0.70
CA CYS A 28 -15.95 32.45 1.25
C CYS A 28 -16.01 32.43 2.78
N TYR A 29 -14.94 31.95 3.39
CA TYR A 29 -14.80 31.83 4.84
C TYR A 29 -13.50 32.49 5.29
N ASP A 30 -13.57 33.79 5.61
CA ASP A 30 -12.47 34.61 6.14
C ASP A 30 -11.07 34.21 5.62
N GLU A 31 -10.19 33.73 6.49
CA GLU A 31 -8.80 33.36 6.18
C GLU A 31 -8.65 32.06 5.38
N LEU A 32 -9.71 31.26 5.26
CA LEU A 32 -9.70 29.98 4.53
C LEU A 32 -9.90 30.17 3.02
N GLY A 33 -10.36 31.35 2.61
CA GLY A 33 -10.57 31.73 1.21
C GLY A 33 -11.95 31.34 0.68
N CYS A 34 -12.06 31.27 -0.64
CA CYS A 34 -13.31 31.01 -1.35
C CYS A 34 -13.32 29.64 -2.03
N PHE A 35 -14.51 29.04 -2.08
CA PHE A 35 -14.79 27.73 -2.66
C PHE A 35 -15.90 27.88 -3.69
N THR A 36 -15.76 27.16 -4.80
CA THR A 36 -16.64 27.30 -5.97
C THR A 36 -17.12 25.96 -6.46
N THR A 37 -18.26 25.95 -7.13
CA THR A 37 -18.74 24.84 -7.95
C THR A 37 -18.38 25.01 -9.43
N ASP A 38 -17.67 26.07 -9.83
CA ASP A 38 -17.24 26.24 -11.21
C ASP A 38 -16.29 25.10 -11.64
N PRO A 39 -16.32 24.67 -12.91
CA PRO A 39 -15.35 23.69 -13.41
C PRO A 39 -13.90 24.11 -13.10
N PRO A 40 -13.01 23.16 -12.71
CA PRO A 40 -13.21 21.71 -12.73
C PRO A 40 -13.79 21.11 -11.43
N TRP A 41 -14.25 21.92 -10.48
CA TRP A 41 -14.78 21.44 -9.19
C TRP A 41 -16.13 20.73 -9.29
N SER A 42 -16.90 21.03 -10.34
CA SER A 42 -18.13 20.33 -10.70
C SER A 42 -18.36 20.34 -12.22
N LEU A 43 -19.40 19.63 -12.67
CA LEU A 43 -19.82 19.53 -14.07
C LEU A 43 -18.76 18.93 -15.01
N THR A 44 -17.87 18.12 -14.45
CA THR A 44 -16.98 17.24 -15.21
C THR A 44 -17.57 15.83 -15.26
N LEU A 45 -16.97 14.94 -16.06
CA LEU A 45 -17.39 13.54 -16.13
C LEU A 45 -17.20 12.84 -14.78
N GLU A 46 -16.12 13.19 -14.09
CA GLU A 46 -15.67 12.63 -12.81
C GLU A 46 -16.44 13.22 -11.63
N ARG A 47 -16.86 14.50 -11.72
CA ARG A 47 -17.59 15.25 -10.68
C ARG A 47 -18.86 15.89 -11.25
N PRO A 48 -19.87 15.11 -11.67
CA PRO A 48 -21.05 15.65 -12.35
C PRO A 48 -21.90 16.54 -11.43
N ILE A 49 -21.91 16.25 -10.11
CA ILE A 49 -22.67 17.01 -9.11
C ILE A 49 -21.78 17.27 -7.91
N SER A 50 -21.34 18.51 -7.70
CA SER A 50 -20.62 18.88 -6.48
C SER A 50 -21.44 19.83 -5.62
N SER A 51 -21.23 19.74 -4.30
CA SER A 51 -21.77 20.69 -3.32
C SER A 51 -20.72 21.74 -2.99
N LEU A 52 -21.15 22.89 -2.47
CA LEU A 52 -20.23 23.76 -1.74
C LEU A 52 -19.86 23.13 -0.39
N PRO A 53 -18.63 23.34 0.10
CA PRO A 53 -18.25 22.91 1.44
C PRO A 53 -19.20 23.54 2.48
N ARG A 54 -19.47 22.82 3.57
CA ARG A 54 -20.23 23.37 4.70
C ARG A 54 -19.39 24.41 5.47
N PRO A 55 -20.05 25.32 6.22
CA PRO A 55 -19.34 26.28 7.06
C PRO A 55 -18.40 25.60 8.08
N PRO A 56 -17.22 26.19 8.36
CA PRO A 56 -16.29 25.68 9.39
C PRO A 56 -16.95 25.48 10.76
N GLU A 57 -17.91 26.33 11.13
CA GLU A 57 -18.63 26.26 12.41
C GLU A 57 -19.61 25.10 12.49
N GLU A 58 -19.99 24.52 11.34
CA GLU A 58 -20.80 23.31 11.26
C GLU A 58 -19.92 22.06 11.33
N ILE A 59 -18.80 22.05 10.60
CA ILE A 59 -17.88 20.90 10.56
C ILE A 59 -17.11 20.75 11.88
N GLN A 60 -16.72 21.89 12.49
CA GLN A 60 -15.96 21.98 13.74
C GLN A 60 -14.79 21.00 13.81
N VAL A 61 -13.83 21.18 12.90
CA VAL A 61 -12.62 20.34 12.86
C VAL A 61 -11.91 20.40 14.21
N GLN A 62 -11.55 19.23 14.75
CA GLN A 62 -10.85 19.11 16.03
C GLN A 62 -9.45 18.56 15.83
N PHE A 63 -8.49 19.10 16.58
CA PHE A 63 -7.10 18.66 16.57
C PHE A 63 -6.75 18.10 17.95
N LEU A 64 -6.47 16.80 18.02
CA LEU A 64 -6.06 16.12 19.24
C LEU A 64 -4.58 15.77 19.16
N LEU A 65 -3.77 16.51 19.89
CA LEU A 65 -2.33 16.29 20.03
C LEU A 65 -2.07 15.09 20.94
N ARG A 66 -1.16 14.21 20.53
CA ARG A 66 -0.55 13.15 21.31
C ARG A 66 0.97 13.28 21.24
N THR A 67 1.60 13.01 22.37
CA THR A 67 3.05 12.95 22.50
C THR A 67 3.41 11.73 23.35
N ARG A 68 4.70 11.45 23.54
CA ARG A 68 5.16 10.38 24.45
C ARG A 68 4.71 10.59 25.91
N ASN A 69 4.37 11.82 26.30
CA ASN A 69 3.86 12.12 27.66
C ASN A 69 2.38 11.75 27.80
N THR A 70 1.59 11.96 26.74
CA THR A 70 0.13 11.79 26.70
C THR A 70 -0.30 10.92 25.51
N PRO A 71 0.25 9.69 25.33
CA PRO A 71 0.09 8.92 24.09
C PRO A 71 -1.32 8.38 23.87
N SER A 72 -2.13 8.24 24.93
CA SER A 72 -3.50 7.72 24.82
C SER A 72 -4.56 8.82 24.89
N SER A 73 -4.52 9.65 25.93
CA SER A 73 -5.56 10.67 26.21
C SER A 73 -5.54 11.86 25.27
N GLY A 74 -4.34 12.27 24.83
CA GLY A 74 -4.13 13.48 24.03
C GLY A 74 -4.57 14.79 24.70
N GLN A 75 -4.40 15.90 23.97
CA GLN A 75 -4.74 17.26 24.37
C GLN A 75 -5.31 18.02 23.18
N PHE A 76 -6.46 18.68 23.34
CA PHE A 76 -7.04 19.48 22.28
C PHE A 76 -6.27 20.79 22.08
N ILE A 77 -5.91 21.07 20.84
CA ILE A 77 -5.31 22.33 20.40
C ILE A 77 -6.14 22.91 19.25
N ARG A 78 -6.05 24.22 19.05
CA ARG A 78 -6.83 24.93 18.00
C ARG A 78 -5.98 26.02 17.36
N PRO A 79 -6.20 26.31 16.05
CA PRO A 79 -5.58 27.45 15.41
C PRO A 79 -5.86 28.74 16.19
N GLY A 80 -4.83 29.55 16.46
CA GLY A 80 -4.95 30.83 17.15
C GLY A 80 -5.09 30.75 18.68
N ASP A 81 -5.24 29.57 19.28
CA ASP A 81 -5.37 29.40 20.74
C ASP A 81 -3.99 29.22 21.40
N LEU A 82 -3.30 30.34 21.63
CA LEU A 82 -1.98 30.37 22.26
C LEU A 82 -1.98 29.76 23.67
N ALA A 83 -3.08 29.92 24.41
CA ALA A 83 -3.18 29.41 25.78
C ALA A 83 -3.27 27.87 25.79
N ALA A 84 -4.08 27.29 24.90
CA ALA A 84 -4.16 25.83 24.74
C ALA A 84 -2.84 25.24 24.24
N LEU A 85 -2.18 25.89 23.27
CA LEU A 85 -0.88 25.44 22.77
C LEU A 85 0.19 25.45 23.87
N ALA A 86 0.30 26.55 24.63
CA ALA A 86 1.28 26.69 25.71
C ALA A 86 1.02 25.74 26.90
N ALA A 87 -0.24 25.34 27.13
CA ALA A 87 -0.61 24.37 28.16
C ALA A 87 -0.47 22.90 27.72
N SER A 88 -0.21 22.66 26.43
CA SER A 88 -0.05 21.33 25.86
C SER A 88 1.40 20.82 25.94
N ASP A 89 1.59 19.54 25.60
CA ASP A 89 2.90 18.90 25.44
C ASP A 89 3.56 19.20 24.08
N PHE A 90 2.99 20.10 23.26
CA PHE A 90 3.51 20.36 21.92
C PHE A 90 4.94 20.88 21.98
N MET A 91 5.84 20.23 21.24
CA MET A 91 7.23 20.64 21.15
C MET A 91 7.55 21.02 19.71
N GLY A 92 7.64 22.33 19.45
CA GLY A 92 7.96 22.88 18.15
C GLY A 92 9.41 22.69 17.69
N THR A 93 10.23 21.91 18.39
CA THR A 93 11.54 21.45 17.88
C THR A 93 11.48 20.02 17.36
N ARG A 94 10.31 19.38 17.43
CA ARG A 94 10.09 17.99 17.01
C ARG A 94 9.29 17.94 15.70
N PRO A 95 9.51 16.91 14.87
CA PRO A 95 8.65 16.64 13.73
C PRO A 95 7.19 16.51 14.16
N THR A 96 6.27 16.93 13.31
CA THR A 96 4.83 16.88 13.60
C THR A 96 4.12 16.08 12.52
N LYS A 97 3.34 15.09 12.95
CA LYS A 97 2.61 14.18 12.07
C LYS A 97 1.12 14.40 12.24
N PHE A 98 0.40 14.67 11.16
CA PHE A 98 -1.06 14.75 11.19
C PHE A 98 -1.63 13.43 10.68
N ILE A 99 -2.71 12.94 11.31
CA ILE A 99 -3.42 11.73 10.87
C ILE A 99 -4.90 12.07 10.74
N THR A 100 -5.50 11.80 9.58
CA THR A 100 -6.93 12.01 9.37
C THR A 100 -7.64 10.79 8.80
N HIS A 101 -8.90 10.64 9.19
CA HIS A 101 -9.84 9.64 8.70
C HIS A 101 -10.49 10.02 7.36
N GLY A 102 -11.25 9.07 6.83
CA GLY A 102 -12.03 9.17 5.60
C GLY A 102 -13.55 9.32 5.80
N PHE A 103 -14.30 8.80 4.83
CA PHE A 103 -15.76 8.83 4.77
C PHE A 103 -16.40 7.91 5.83
N ILE A 104 -17.47 8.38 6.50
CA ILE A 104 -18.18 7.64 7.57
C ILE A 104 -17.25 7.24 8.73
N GLU A 105 -16.33 8.13 9.08
CA GLU A 105 -15.41 7.97 10.21
C GLU A 105 -15.27 9.27 11.00
N ASN A 106 -14.59 9.21 12.15
CA ASN A 106 -14.18 10.37 12.95
C ASN A 106 -12.72 10.21 13.40
N GLY A 107 -12.11 11.29 13.90
CA GLY A 107 -10.70 11.33 14.27
C GLY A 107 -10.33 10.60 15.58
N PHE A 108 -11.31 9.98 16.24
CA PHE A 108 -11.13 9.31 17.53
C PHE A 108 -11.37 7.79 17.47
N VAL A 109 -11.48 7.24 16.26
CA VAL A 109 -11.51 5.79 16.03
C VAL A 109 -10.22 5.12 16.51
N ALA A 110 -10.30 3.82 16.80
CA ALA A 110 -9.21 3.05 17.39
C ALA A 110 -7.92 3.11 16.57
N TRP A 111 -8.01 2.89 15.26
CA TRP A 111 -6.83 2.82 14.39
C TRP A 111 -5.99 4.12 14.40
N ILE A 112 -6.60 5.30 14.52
CA ILE A 112 -5.87 6.58 14.63
C ILE A 112 -5.10 6.64 15.94
N THR A 113 -5.74 6.19 17.03
CA THR A 113 -5.11 6.16 18.35
C THR A 113 -3.96 5.15 18.38
N ASP A 114 -4.17 3.96 17.84
CA ASP A 114 -3.16 2.90 17.79
C ASP A 114 -1.97 3.32 16.92
N MET A 115 -2.23 3.83 15.71
CA MET A 115 -1.18 4.38 14.84
C MET A 115 -0.41 5.52 15.51
N SER A 116 -1.10 6.43 16.21
CA SER A 116 -0.43 7.50 16.96
C SER A 116 0.53 6.95 18.01
N GLN A 117 0.10 5.93 18.77
CA GLN A 117 0.93 5.30 19.79
C GLN A 117 2.12 4.58 19.16
N GLU A 118 1.92 3.89 18.04
CA GLU A 118 2.95 3.14 17.34
C GLU A 118 4.03 4.05 16.78
N ILE A 119 3.63 5.19 16.18
CA ILE A 119 4.53 6.27 15.76
C ILE A 119 5.32 6.83 16.95
N LEU A 120 4.66 7.08 18.08
CA LEU A 120 5.33 7.63 19.27
C LEU A 120 6.31 6.65 19.92
N ARG A 121 6.19 5.34 19.69
CA ARG A 121 7.16 4.34 20.13
C ARG A 121 8.47 4.44 19.34
N VAL A 122 8.40 4.65 18.02
CA VAL A 122 9.60 4.77 17.17
C VAL A 122 10.21 6.17 17.23
N ASP A 123 9.37 7.22 17.15
CA ASP A 123 9.82 8.60 16.99
C ASP A 123 9.46 9.50 18.16
N ASN A 124 10.36 10.43 18.48
CA ASN A 124 10.08 11.49 19.43
C ASN A 124 9.48 12.69 18.70
N CYS A 125 8.18 12.60 18.39
CA CYS A 125 7.44 13.56 17.58
C CYS A 125 6.17 14.06 18.28
N ASN A 126 5.48 15.00 17.62
CA ASN A 126 4.10 15.37 17.91
C ASN A 126 3.20 14.61 16.92
N VAL A 127 2.12 13.97 17.38
CA VAL A 127 1.11 13.37 16.51
C VAL A 127 -0.22 14.07 16.73
N ILE A 128 -0.85 14.59 15.67
CA ILE A 128 -2.10 15.33 15.75
C ILE A 128 -3.16 14.58 14.97
N ALA A 129 -4.13 14.00 15.67
CA ALA A 129 -5.32 13.46 15.03
C ALA A 129 -6.24 14.60 14.59
N VAL A 130 -6.71 14.55 13.33
CA VAL A 130 -7.65 15.49 12.76
C VAL A 130 -9.02 14.81 12.70
N ASP A 131 -9.97 15.34 13.44
CA ASP A 131 -11.37 14.92 13.39
C ASP A 131 -12.18 15.94 12.61
N TRP A 132 -12.85 15.47 11.56
CA TRP A 132 -13.85 16.23 10.81
C TRP A 132 -15.15 15.43 10.66
N GLY A 133 -15.32 14.38 11.46
CA GLY A 133 -16.44 13.45 11.38
C GLY A 133 -17.41 13.49 12.55
N SER A 134 -16.95 13.85 13.75
CA SER A 134 -17.83 13.85 14.94
C SER A 134 -19.05 14.78 14.82
N ASN A 135 -18.93 15.85 14.04
CA ASN A 135 -20.03 16.78 13.74
C ASN A 135 -20.61 16.58 12.33
N GLY A 136 -20.35 15.44 11.69
CA GLY A 136 -20.97 15.05 10.43
C GLY A 136 -20.26 15.51 9.16
N GLY A 137 -19.07 16.13 9.25
CA GLY A 137 -18.35 16.64 8.07
C GLY A 137 -17.94 15.55 7.07
N SER A 138 -17.60 14.36 7.55
CA SER A 138 -17.25 13.17 6.75
C SER A 138 -18.43 12.22 6.49
N MET A 139 -19.64 12.57 6.93
CA MET A 139 -20.81 11.71 6.86
C MET A 139 -21.60 11.94 5.57
N PHE A 140 -22.68 11.17 5.37
CA PHE A 140 -23.53 11.30 4.19
C PHE A 140 -24.10 12.72 3.99
N PRO A 141 -24.31 13.14 2.73
CA PRO A 141 -24.04 12.41 1.49
C PRO A 141 -22.56 12.49 1.05
N TYR A 142 -22.09 11.48 0.28
CA TYR A 142 -20.69 11.41 -0.19
C TYR A 142 -20.24 12.65 -0.97
N THR A 143 -21.12 13.23 -1.79
CA THR A 143 -20.86 14.49 -2.53
C THR A 143 -20.56 15.66 -1.59
N GLN A 144 -21.23 15.72 -0.44
CA GLN A 144 -20.99 16.75 0.55
C GLN A 144 -19.70 16.50 1.32
N ALA A 145 -19.42 15.26 1.73
CA ALA A 145 -18.15 14.91 2.36
C ALA A 145 -16.96 15.22 1.45
N THR A 146 -17.09 14.91 0.15
CA THR A 146 -16.12 15.26 -0.90
C THR A 146 -15.92 16.76 -1.08
N ALA A 147 -16.96 17.57 -0.89
CA ALA A 147 -16.80 19.03 -0.89
C ALA A 147 -16.10 19.51 0.39
N ASN A 148 -16.46 18.92 1.54
CA ASN A 148 -15.92 19.29 2.83
C ASN A 148 -14.41 19.03 2.96
N THR A 149 -13.83 18.08 2.22
CA THR A 149 -12.37 17.86 2.23
C THR A 149 -11.58 19.13 1.88
N GLN A 150 -12.11 20.01 1.01
CA GLN A 150 -11.46 21.27 0.64
C GLN A 150 -11.34 22.22 1.83
N ILE A 151 -12.43 22.43 2.58
CA ILE A 151 -12.44 23.33 3.73
C ILE A 151 -11.67 22.72 4.91
N VAL A 152 -11.75 21.40 5.12
CA VAL A 152 -10.97 20.71 6.14
C VAL A 152 -9.47 20.83 5.83
N GLY A 153 -9.06 20.65 4.57
CA GLY A 153 -7.67 20.86 4.15
C GLY A 153 -7.19 22.29 4.39
N ALA A 154 -8.04 23.29 4.13
CA ALA A 154 -7.74 24.68 4.46
C ALA A 154 -7.55 24.91 5.98
N ILE A 155 -8.37 24.28 6.82
CA ILE A 155 -8.27 24.37 8.29
C ILE A 155 -7.02 23.64 8.81
N VAL A 156 -6.65 22.50 8.23
CA VAL A 156 -5.38 21.81 8.53
C VAL A 156 -4.18 22.69 8.16
N ALA A 157 -4.21 23.34 6.99
CA ALA A 157 -3.17 24.29 6.59
C ALA A 157 -3.09 25.49 7.55
N GLN A 158 -4.22 26.04 7.99
CA GLN A 158 -4.27 27.11 8.99
C GLN A 158 -3.63 26.67 10.31
N MET A 159 -3.89 25.43 10.76
CA MET A 159 -3.26 24.86 11.94
C MET A 159 -1.75 24.73 11.79
N ILE A 160 -1.26 24.23 10.65
CA ILE A 160 0.18 24.11 10.36
C ILE A 160 0.83 25.50 10.36
N ALA A 161 0.23 26.48 9.68
CA ALA A 161 0.72 27.86 9.64
C ALA A 161 0.81 28.48 11.05
N PHE A 162 -0.21 28.28 11.88
CA PHE A 162 -0.20 28.70 13.28
C PHE A 162 0.95 28.06 14.06
N LEU A 163 1.14 26.74 13.97
CA LEU A 163 2.24 26.06 14.65
C LEU A 163 3.62 26.53 14.17
N MET A 164 3.80 26.75 12.86
CA MET A 164 5.02 27.30 12.28
C MET A 164 5.31 28.72 12.80
N GLN A 165 4.29 29.57 12.84
CA GLN A 165 4.41 30.95 13.32
C GLN A 165 4.84 31.00 14.79
N GLU A 166 4.23 30.17 15.64
CA GLU A 166 4.46 30.21 17.09
C GLU A 166 5.75 29.51 17.53
N THR A 167 6.29 28.61 16.71
CA THR A 167 7.46 27.80 17.11
C THR A 167 8.68 27.95 16.22
N GLY A 168 8.54 28.59 15.06
CA GLY A 168 9.62 28.72 14.08
C GLY A 168 9.96 27.43 13.32
N ASN A 169 9.14 26.39 13.46
CA ASN A 169 9.30 25.14 12.70
C ASN A 169 9.11 25.37 11.19
N SER A 170 9.88 24.64 10.37
CA SER A 170 9.73 24.67 8.91
C SER A 170 8.60 23.76 8.42
N ALA A 171 8.04 24.07 7.25
CA ALA A 171 7.04 23.25 6.57
C ALA A 171 7.53 21.81 6.31
N SER A 172 8.84 21.64 6.07
CA SER A 172 9.47 20.33 5.86
C SER A 172 9.47 19.41 7.09
N SER A 173 9.17 19.94 8.29
CA SER A 173 9.04 19.16 9.53
C SER A 173 7.68 18.48 9.71
N TYR A 174 6.76 18.68 8.76
CA TYR A 174 5.40 18.16 8.80
C TYR A 174 5.21 16.98 7.85
N HIS A 175 4.55 15.94 8.36
CA HIS A 175 4.12 14.76 7.59
C HIS A 175 2.62 14.56 7.78
N LEU A 176 1.88 14.60 6.69
CA LEU A 176 0.42 14.47 6.70
C LEU A 176 0.03 13.08 6.22
N ILE A 177 -0.72 12.34 7.04
CA ILE A 177 -1.18 10.99 6.75
C ILE A 177 -2.70 11.05 6.63
N GLY A 178 -3.25 10.68 5.48
CA GLY A 178 -4.68 10.65 5.24
C GLY A 178 -5.13 9.30 4.71
N HIS A 179 -6.30 8.83 5.12
CA HIS A 179 -6.95 7.64 4.56
C HIS A 179 -8.17 8.02 3.74
N SER A 180 -8.40 7.35 2.59
CA SER A 180 -9.59 7.55 1.76
C SER A 180 -9.78 9.02 1.35
N LEU A 181 -10.95 9.64 1.62
CA LEU A 181 -11.18 11.09 1.46
C LEU A 181 -10.16 11.95 2.22
N GLY A 182 -9.63 11.44 3.32
CA GLY A 182 -8.59 12.08 4.12
C GLY A 182 -7.28 12.28 3.36
N SER A 183 -6.95 11.42 2.39
CA SER A 183 -5.78 11.58 1.52
C SER A 183 -5.87 12.88 0.71
N HIS A 184 -7.04 13.16 0.14
CA HIS A 184 -7.29 14.39 -0.61
C HIS A 184 -7.38 15.62 0.29
N THR A 185 -7.95 15.47 1.50
CA THR A 185 -7.90 16.52 2.53
C THR A 185 -6.45 16.95 2.82
N MET A 186 -5.52 15.99 2.92
CA MET A 186 -4.09 16.29 3.13
C MET A 186 -3.42 16.89 1.89
N GLY A 187 -3.83 16.50 0.67
CA GLY A 187 -3.43 17.17 -0.57
C GLY A 187 -3.82 18.65 -0.58
N TYR A 188 -5.09 18.98 -0.29
CA TYR A 188 -5.55 20.37 -0.20
C TYR A 188 -4.84 21.17 0.89
N ALA A 189 -4.44 20.53 2.00
CA ALA A 189 -3.60 21.18 3.00
C ALA A 189 -2.19 21.47 2.46
N GLY A 190 -1.57 20.50 1.78
CA GLY A 190 -0.26 20.62 1.16
C GLY A 190 -0.16 21.73 0.12
N MET A 191 -1.16 21.85 -0.76
CA MET A 191 -1.25 22.94 -1.74
C MET A 191 -1.16 24.35 -1.12
N ARG A 192 -1.50 24.49 0.16
CA ARG A 192 -1.51 25.75 0.90
C ARG A 192 -0.26 25.97 1.75
N ILE A 193 0.63 24.98 1.85
CA ILE A 193 1.84 25.01 2.67
C ILE A 193 3.07 24.76 1.79
N PRO A 194 3.67 25.82 1.21
CA PRO A 194 4.86 25.68 0.38
C PRO A 194 6.01 25.01 1.14
N GLY A 195 6.59 23.97 0.54
CA GLY A 195 7.68 23.19 1.15
C GLY A 195 7.23 22.23 2.24
N LEU A 196 5.96 21.81 2.24
CA LEU A 196 5.47 20.73 3.11
C LEU A 196 6.33 19.48 2.94
N GLY A 197 6.77 18.86 4.04
CA GLY A 197 7.75 17.78 4.00
C GLY A 197 7.25 16.49 3.36
N ARG A 198 6.11 15.96 3.81
CA ARG A 198 5.61 14.66 3.32
C ARG A 198 4.10 14.55 3.39
N ILE A 199 3.48 13.91 2.39
CA ILE A 199 2.11 13.41 2.47
C ILE A 199 2.12 11.89 2.21
N THR A 200 1.48 11.12 3.08
CA THR A 200 1.16 9.72 2.79
C THR A 200 -0.34 9.57 2.55
N GLY A 201 -0.70 9.06 1.37
CA GLY A 201 -2.07 8.70 1.02
C GLY A 201 -2.31 7.20 1.26
N LEU A 202 -3.19 6.87 2.19
CA LEU A 202 -3.61 5.49 2.47
C LEU A 202 -4.89 5.22 1.69
N ASP A 203 -4.74 4.54 0.57
CA ASP A 203 -5.80 4.21 -0.39
C ASP A 203 -6.71 5.41 -0.72
N PRO A 204 -6.19 6.47 -1.37
CA PRO A 204 -6.96 7.67 -1.71
C PRO A 204 -8.25 7.32 -2.46
N ALA A 205 -9.37 7.98 -2.16
CA ALA A 205 -10.67 7.58 -2.69
C ALA A 205 -10.80 7.80 -4.22
N GLU A 206 -11.29 6.81 -4.98
CA GLU A 206 -11.53 6.92 -6.42
C GLU A 206 -12.65 7.90 -6.79
N PRO A 207 -13.88 7.75 -6.24
CA PRO A 207 -15.03 8.49 -6.75
C PRO A 207 -14.82 10.00 -6.54
N TYR A 208 -15.07 10.80 -7.59
CA TYR A 208 -14.86 12.26 -7.62
C TYR A 208 -13.41 12.75 -7.67
N PHE A 209 -12.41 11.86 -7.73
CA PHE A 209 -10.99 12.25 -7.75
C PHE A 209 -10.20 11.60 -8.88
N GLN A 210 -10.36 10.30 -9.15
CA GLN A 210 -9.63 9.65 -10.24
C GLN A 210 -9.95 10.30 -11.58
N GLY A 211 -8.92 10.53 -12.41
CA GLY A 211 -9.05 11.23 -13.70
C GLY A 211 -9.24 12.75 -13.62
N THR A 212 -9.36 13.33 -12.43
CA THR A 212 -9.45 14.80 -12.27
C THR A 212 -8.09 15.50 -12.37
N GLU A 213 -8.13 16.82 -12.58
CA GLU A 213 -6.93 17.66 -12.58
C GLU A 213 -6.19 17.62 -11.22
N PRO A 214 -4.86 17.76 -11.20
CA PRO A 214 -4.05 17.75 -9.97
C PRO A 214 -4.61 18.60 -8.83
N MET A 215 -5.10 19.81 -9.11
CA MET A 215 -5.66 20.73 -8.11
C MET A 215 -6.90 20.17 -7.38
N ILE A 216 -7.57 19.16 -7.93
CA ILE A 216 -8.79 18.56 -7.39
C ILE A 216 -8.51 17.35 -6.50
N ARG A 217 -7.30 16.79 -6.52
CA ARG A 217 -6.97 15.53 -5.83
C ARG A 217 -5.60 15.62 -5.14
N LEU A 218 -5.18 14.52 -4.55
CA LEU A 218 -3.80 14.38 -4.06
C LEU A 218 -2.90 14.23 -5.29
N ASP A 219 -1.77 14.93 -5.28
CA ASP A 219 -0.82 14.95 -6.38
C ASP A 219 0.63 15.14 -5.87
N PRO A 220 1.66 14.72 -6.61
CA PRO A 220 3.04 14.85 -6.15
C PRO A 220 3.47 16.30 -5.85
N THR A 221 2.79 17.32 -6.40
CA THR A 221 3.12 18.72 -6.11
C THR A 221 2.74 19.18 -4.70
N ASP A 222 1.95 18.40 -3.96
CA ASP A 222 1.38 18.83 -2.68
C ASP A 222 2.39 18.78 -1.52
N ALA A 223 3.53 18.09 -1.69
CA ALA A 223 4.62 18.02 -0.72
C ALA A 223 5.96 17.68 -1.38
N GLU A 224 7.08 17.83 -0.65
CA GLU A 224 8.41 17.42 -1.11
C GLU A 224 8.50 15.90 -1.37
N LEU A 225 7.70 15.11 -0.64
CA LEU A 225 7.49 13.70 -0.88
C LEU A 225 6.01 13.36 -0.74
N VAL A 226 5.49 12.59 -1.69
CA VAL A 226 4.13 12.05 -1.64
C VAL A 226 4.24 10.56 -1.88
N ASP A 227 3.78 9.75 -0.94
CA ASP A 227 3.82 8.29 -1.04
C ASP A 227 2.43 7.70 -0.83
N ILE A 228 2.02 6.79 -1.72
CA ILE A 228 0.67 6.24 -1.76
C ILE A 228 0.70 4.73 -1.55
N ILE A 229 -0.20 4.21 -0.72
CA ILE A 229 -0.46 2.77 -0.61
C ILE A 229 -1.83 2.50 -1.25
N HIS A 230 -1.84 1.78 -2.36
CA HIS A 230 -3.06 1.34 -3.05
C HIS A 230 -3.44 -0.06 -2.58
N SER A 231 -4.64 -0.22 -2.04
CA SER A 231 -5.11 -1.53 -1.56
C SER A 231 -6.51 -1.90 -2.03
N ASP A 232 -7.25 -0.98 -2.65
CA ASP A 232 -8.60 -1.23 -3.19
C ASP A 232 -8.84 -0.54 -4.53
N GLY A 233 -7.84 -0.56 -5.41
CA GLY A 233 -7.84 0.08 -6.74
C GLY A 233 -8.69 -0.61 -7.80
N GLY A 234 -9.65 -1.45 -7.41
CA GLY A 234 -10.60 -2.04 -8.35
C GLY A 234 -11.57 -1.00 -8.88
N PHE A 235 -11.97 -1.09 -10.15
CA PHE A 235 -12.91 -0.10 -10.71
C PHE A 235 -14.22 -0.08 -9.92
N PHE A 236 -14.55 1.06 -9.30
CA PHE A 236 -15.65 1.20 -8.34
C PHE A 236 -16.98 0.59 -8.84
N PHE A 237 -17.33 0.80 -10.12
CA PHE A 237 -18.62 0.35 -10.64
C PHE A 237 -18.72 -1.15 -10.93
N THR A 238 -17.59 -1.87 -11.04
CA THR A 238 -17.59 -3.31 -11.33
C THR A 238 -17.10 -4.16 -10.16
N SER A 239 -16.17 -3.62 -9.38
CA SER A 239 -15.49 -4.36 -8.31
C SER A 239 -15.72 -3.74 -6.92
N LEU A 240 -16.48 -2.63 -6.84
CA LEU A 240 -16.70 -1.86 -5.61
C LEU A 240 -15.40 -1.39 -4.93
N GLY A 241 -14.31 -1.28 -5.68
CA GLY A 241 -13.07 -0.73 -5.16
C GLY A 241 -13.23 0.75 -4.84
N TYR A 242 -12.88 1.13 -3.62
CA TYR A 242 -13.02 2.50 -3.13
C TYR A 242 -11.78 3.35 -3.37
N GLY A 243 -10.62 2.73 -3.58
CA GLY A 243 -9.34 3.39 -3.78
C GLY A 243 -9.04 3.73 -5.24
N MET A 244 -8.26 4.78 -5.46
CA MET A 244 -7.67 5.08 -6.77
C MET A 244 -6.67 3.99 -7.15
N TYR A 245 -6.58 3.67 -8.44
CA TYR A 245 -5.50 2.84 -9.00
C TYR A 245 -4.45 3.68 -9.71
N ASP A 246 -4.84 4.81 -10.28
CA ASP A 246 -3.92 5.70 -10.96
C ASP A 246 -2.86 6.23 -9.98
N PRO A 247 -1.58 6.23 -10.38
CA PRO A 247 -0.52 6.73 -9.52
C PRO A 247 -0.67 8.25 -9.34
N THR A 248 -0.55 8.68 -8.09
CA THR A 248 -0.69 10.10 -7.68
C THR A 248 0.38 10.54 -6.68
N GLY A 249 1.38 9.69 -6.44
CA GLY A 249 2.53 9.98 -5.60
C GLY A 249 3.82 10.20 -6.37
N HIS A 250 4.86 10.52 -5.62
CA HIS A 250 6.23 10.26 -6.04
C HIS A 250 6.51 8.75 -6.03
N LEU A 251 5.99 8.06 -5.00
CA LEU A 251 6.06 6.62 -4.80
C LEU A 251 4.64 6.06 -4.68
N ASP A 252 4.27 5.12 -5.53
CA ASP A 252 2.96 4.47 -5.51
C ASP A 252 3.16 2.97 -5.30
N PHE A 253 2.79 2.50 -4.11
CA PHE A 253 2.93 1.11 -3.68
C PHE A 253 1.64 0.34 -3.92
N TYR A 254 1.75 -0.82 -4.57
CA TYR A 254 0.64 -1.71 -4.91
C TYR A 254 0.85 -3.09 -4.25
N PRO A 255 0.70 -3.19 -2.91
CA PRO A 255 0.77 -4.46 -2.21
C PRO A 255 -0.22 -5.47 -2.81
N ASN A 256 0.22 -6.68 -3.13
CA ASN A 256 -0.59 -7.73 -3.75
C ASN A 256 -1.31 -7.25 -5.03
N GLY A 257 -0.68 -6.36 -5.78
CA GLY A 257 -1.23 -5.76 -7.01
C GLY A 257 -2.16 -4.57 -6.79
N GLY A 258 -2.50 -4.25 -5.55
CA GLY A 258 -3.23 -3.05 -5.14
C GLY A 258 -4.74 -3.08 -5.39
N ILE A 259 -5.34 -4.26 -5.60
CA ILE A 259 -6.77 -4.43 -5.89
C ILE A 259 -7.44 -5.36 -4.87
N GLU A 260 -6.96 -6.60 -4.73
CA GLU A 260 -7.52 -7.61 -3.84
C GLU A 260 -6.48 -8.03 -2.80
N MET A 261 -6.76 -7.74 -1.53
CA MET A 261 -5.81 -7.99 -0.46
C MET A 261 -6.06 -9.35 0.18
N PRO A 262 -5.00 -10.12 0.49
CA PRO A 262 -5.15 -11.41 1.17
C PRO A 262 -5.94 -11.29 2.49
N GLY A 263 -6.91 -12.20 2.68
CA GLY A 263 -7.79 -12.24 3.85
C GLY A 263 -9.08 -11.42 3.74
N CYS A 264 -9.27 -10.65 2.66
CA CYS A 264 -10.50 -9.88 2.42
C CYS A 264 -11.63 -10.66 1.71
N ASP A 265 -11.40 -11.93 1.41
CA ASP A 265 -12.33 -12.90 0.85
C ASP A 265 -12.99 -13.80 1.91
N GLU A 266 -12.62 -13.64 3.19
CA GLU A 266 -13.20 -14.38 4.32
C GLU A 266 -14.69 -14.01 4.53
N GLY A 267 -15.57 -14.98 4.83
CA GLY A 267 -17.01 -14.72 4.91
C GLY A 267 -17.43 -13.77 6.05
N LEU A 268 -18.54 -13.02 5.87
CA LEU A 268 -19.10 -12.03 6.81
C LEU A 268 -19.10 -12.45 8.30
N THR A 269 -19.29 -13.73 8.62
CA THR A 269 -19.27 -14.24 10.00
C THR A 269 -17.93 -14.01 10.70
N HIS A 270 -16.82 -14.07 9.96
CA HIS A 270 -15.48 -13.84 10.50
C HIS A 270 -15.30 -12.40 11.01
N TYR A 271 -15.80 -11.41 10.26
CA TYR A 271 -15.74 -9.99 10.63
C TYR A 271 -16.70 -9.60 11.76
N ILE A 272 -17.86 -10.27 11.86
CA ILE A 272 -18.81 -10.05 12.96
C ILE A 272 -18.24 -10.56 14.29
N ASP A 273 -17.58 -11.71 14.29
CA ASP A 273 -16.99 -12.33 15.48
C ASP A 273 -15.77 -11.56 16.02
N MET A 274 -15.03 -10.86 15.15
CA MET A 274 -13.86 -10.06 15.55
C MET A 274 -14.22 -8.70 16.20
N ASN A 275 -15.29 -8.04 15.74
CA ASN A 275 -15.64 -6.68 16.20
C ASN A 275 -16.93 -6.57 17.00
N GLY A 276 -17.48 -7.71 17.45
CA GLY A 276 -18.56 -7.74 18.43
C GLY A 276 -19.90 -7.14 17.95
N GLY A 277 -20.15 -7.05 16.64
CA GLY A 277 -21.40 -6.52 16.11
C GLY A 277 -21.57 -6.61 14.59
N ILE A 278 -22.83 -6.72 14.14
CA ILE A 278 -23.21 -6.88 12.72
C ILE A 278 -22.92 -5.62 11.89
N TYR A 279 -23.06 -4.42 12.47
CA TYR A 279 -22.84 -3.16 11.77
C TYR A 279 -21.35 -2.88 11.51
N GLU A 280 -20.51 -3.02 12.54
CA GLU A 280 -19.05 -2.87 12.45
C GLU A 280 -18.45 -3.98 11.57
N GLY A 281 -18.82 -5.25 11.81
CA GLY A 281 -18.35 -6.38 11.00
C GLY A 281 -18.83 -6.35 9.55
N GLY A 282 -20.05 -5.84 9.29
CA GLY A 282 -20.55 -5.66 7.92
C GLY A 282 -19.87 -4.53 7.15
N ARG A 283 -19.49 -3.44 7.84
CA ARG A 283 -18.72 -2.34 7.25
C ARG A 283 -17.29 -2.78 6.94
N GLU A 284 -16.63 -3.50 7.86
CA GLU A 284 -15.29 -4.02 7.62
C GLU A 284 -15.23 -5.10 6.56
N TYR A 285 -16.25 -5.97 6.48
CA TYR A 285 -16.33 -6.96 5.41
C TYR A 285 -16.36 -6.31 4.01
N VAL A 286 -17.15 -5.24 3.84
CA VAL A 286 -17.27 -4.54 2.55
C VAL A 286 -16.07 -3.62 2.29
N ALA A 287 -15.43 -3.08 3.32
CA ALA A 287 -14.31 -2.14 3.21
C ALA A 287 -12.94 -2.78 3.48
N CYS A 288 -12.82 -4.12 3.56
CA CYS A 288 -11.61 -4.78 4.03
C CYS A 288 -10.37 -4.37 3.22
N ASN A 289 -10.45 -4.45 1.88
CA ASN A 289 -9.37 -4.03 0.98
C ASN A 289 -9.00 -2.56 1.23
N HIS A 290 -9.99 -1.68 1.37
CA HIS A 290 -9.79 -0.25 1.62
C HIS A 290 -9.11 0.05 2.97
N LEU A 291 -9.34 -0.79 3.98
CA LEU A 291 -8.74 -0.64 5.32
C LEU A 291 -7.33 -1.25 5.41
N LYS A 292 -6.93 -2.11 4.46
CA LYS A 292 -5.60 -2.74 4.47
C LYS A 292 -4.46 -1.75 4.33
N ALA A 293 -4.62 -0.65 3.60
CA ALA A 293 -3.60 0.41 3.56
C ALA A 293 -3.28 0.98 4.96
N ILE A 294 -4.28 1.11 5.85
CA ILE A 294 -4.06 1.52 7.24
C ILE A 294 -3.25 0.45 7.99
N ALA A 295 -3.64 -0.82 7.84
CA ALA A 295 -2.97 -1.95 8.49
C ALA A 295 -1.51 -2.09 8.04
N TYR A 296 -1.25 -1.96 6.73
CA TYR A 296 0.10 -2.02 6.18
C TYR A 296 0.97 -0.87 6.65
N PHE A 297 0.44 0.37 6.64
CA PHE A 297 1.17 1.50 7.18
C PHE A 297 1.47 1.30 8.68
N HIS A 298 0.48 0.87 9.47
CA HIS A 298 0.66 0.58 10.88
C HIS A 298 1.75 -0.47 11.13
N ASP A 299 1.67 -1.63 10.46
CA ASP A 299 2.65 -2.70 10.59
C ASP A 299 4.06 -2.23 10.20
N SER A 300 4.20 -1.34 9.21
CA SER A 300 5.50 -0.85 8.75
C SER A 300 6.27 0.01 9.78
N ILE A 301 5.60 0.57 10.80
CA ILE A 301 6.21 1.56 11.71
C ILE A 301 7.36 0.95 12.54
N ASN A 302 7.08 -0.15 13.24
CA ASN A 302 8.03 -0.84 14.12
C ASN A 302 8.39 -2.25 13.62
N SER A 303 8.13 -2.56 12.35
CA SER A 303 8.44 -3.88 11.80
C SER A 303 9.94 -4.11 11.68
N ILE A 304 10.37 -5.33 12.05
CA ILE A 304 11.72 -5.84 11.77
C ILE A 304 11.89 -6.12 10.27
N CYS A 305 10.80 -6.50 9.61
CA CYS A 305 10.75 -6.74 8.18
C CYS A 305 10.53 -5.40 7.44
N PRO A 306 11.33 -5.07 6.42
CA PRO A 306 11.38 -3.72 5.86
C PRO A 306 10.18 -3.32 4.99
N MET A 307 9.20 -4.22 4.75
CA MET A 307 8.13 -4.01 3.76
C MET A 307 8.70 -3.56 2.41
N MET A 308 9.75 -4.25 1.94
CA MET A 308 10.49 -3.84 0.74
C MET A 308 9.62 -4.01 -0.50
N ALA A 309 9.53 -2.96 -1.30
CA ALA A 309 8.81 -2.94 -2.55
C ALA A 309 9.74 -2.64 -3.72
N TYR A 310 9.40 -3.24 -4.86
CA TYR A 310 10.28 -3.35 -6.01
C TYR A 310 9.69 -2.60 -7.20
N PRO A 311 10.49 -1.76 -7.89
CA PRO A 311 10.01 -1.04 -9.05
C PRO A 311 9.74 -2.05 -10.18
N CYS A 312 8.51 -2.06 -10.68
CA CYS A 312 8.13 -2.97 -11.76
C CYS A 312 7.14 -2.28 -12.71
N ARG A 313 7.04 -2.80 -13.94
CA ARG A 313 6.14 -2.22 -14.95
C ARG A 313 4.67 -2.50 -14.62
N ASP A 314 4.40 -3.71 -14.14
CA ASP A 314 3.09 -4.25 -13.83
C ASP A 314 3.23 -5.37 -12.78
N TYR A 315 2.13 -5.73 -12.15
CA TYR A 315 2.11 -6.73 -11.09
C TYR A 315 2.38 -8.15 -11.62
N ASP A 316 1.86 -8.51 -12.81
CA ASP A 316 2.08 -9.83 -13.41
C ASP A 316 3.57 -10.15 -13.56
N ARG A 317 4.36 -9.17 -14.05
CA ARG A 317 5.81 -9.34 -14.17
C ARG A 317 6.53 -9.42 -12.82
N PHE A 318 6.00 -8.76 -11.78
CA PHE A 318 6.50 -8.91 -10.42
C PHE A 318 6.24 -10.32 -9.90
N GLU A 319 5.04 -10.85 -10.11
CA GLU A 319 4.63 -12.20 -9.74
C GLU A 319 5.39 -13.30 -10.50
N ASP A 320 5.77 -13.04 -11.75
CA ASP A 320 6.70 -13.89 -12.51
C ASP A 320 8.15 -13.85 -11.97
N GLY A 321 8.41 -13.07 -10.92
CA GLY A 321 9.70 -12.98 -10.23
C GLY A 321 10.74 -12.11 -10.95
N HIS A 322 10.37 -11.33 -11.97
CA HIS A 322 11.32 -10.62 -12.82
C HIS A 322 11.81 -9.25 -12.29
N CYS A 323 11.29 -8.78 -11.16
CA CYS A 323 11.50 -7.41 -10.68
C CYS A 323 12.22 -7.28 -9.33
N LEU A 324 12.76 -8.37 -8.75
CA LEU A 324 13.41 -8.31 -7.43
C LEU A 324 14.77 -7.60 -7.37
N ASP A 325 15.38 -7.28 -8.50
CA ASP A 325 16.63 -6.53 -8.55
C ASP A 325 16.33 -5.02 -8.39
N CYS A 326 16.86 -4.39 -7.35
CA CYS A 326 16.64 -2.97 -7.09
C CYS A 326 17.29 -2.06 -8.14
N GLY A 327 18.27 -2.56 -8.91
CA GLY A 327 18.98 -1.81 -9.94
C GLY A 327 19.53 -0.46 -9.45
N GLN A 328 19.68 0.49 -10.39
CA GLN A 328 20.09 1.87 -10.06
C GLN A 328 18.93 2.73 -9.55
N GLY A 329 17.69 2.34 -9.86
CA GLY A 329 16.48 3.04 -9.42
C GLY A 329 16.17 2.84 -7.94
N GLY A 330 16.75 1.82 -7.30
CA GLY A 330 16.54 1.53 -5.88
C GLY A 330 15.16 0.93 -5.60
N CYS A 331 15.12 0.06 -4.59
CA CYS A 331 13.87 -0.36 -3.96
C CYS A 331 13.47 0.65 -2.88
N ALA A 332 12.19 0.66 -2.53
CA ALA A 332 11.65 1.54 -1.50
C ALA A 332 10.92 0.71 -0.44
N GLN A 333 10.99 1.14 0.82
CA GLN A 333 10.18 0.55 1.88
C GLN A 333 8.78 1.14 1.81
N MET A 334 7.75 0.30 1.73
CA MET A 334 6.37 0.76 1.81
C MET A 334 6.03 1.22 3.24
N GLY A 335 5.34 2.34 3.36
CA GLY A 335 4.79 2.82 4.62
C GLY A 335 5.68 3.82 5.35
N TYR A 336 5.81 3.67 6.67
CA TYR A 336 6.37 4.70 7.54
C TYR A 336 7.78 5.17 7.14
N HIS A 337 8.62 4.25 6.66
CA HIS A 337 10.01 4.51 6.30
C HIS A 337 10.23 4.80 4.80
N ALA A 338 9.17 5.07 4.03
CA ALA A 338 9.31 5.37 2.59
C ALA A 338 10.17 6.60 2.29
N ASP A 339 10.29 7.54 3.24
CA ASP A 339 11.13 8.74 3.14
C ASP A 339 12.64 8.47 3.17
N GLN A 340 13.06 7.23 3.48
CA GLN A 340 14.43 6.78 3.32
C GLN A 340 14.84 6.71 1.84
N TYR A 341 13.89 6.56 0.93
CA TYR A 341 14.11 6.63 -0.50
C TYR A 341 13.55 7.95 -1.05
N LYS A 342 14.41 8.73 -1.72
CA LYS A 342 14.01 9.99 -2.36
C LYS A 342 14.21 9.85 -3.87
N PRO A 343 13.12 9.85 -4.65
CA PRO A 343 13.22 9.91 -6.11
C PRO A 343 14.09 11.08 -6.57
N ALA A 344 14.68 10.93 -7.76
CA ALA A 344 15.37 12.04 -8.39
C ALA A 344 14.39 13.21 -8.63
N PRO A 345 14.84 14.47 -8.58
CA PRO A 345 13.96 15.62 -8.76
C PRO A 345 13.13 15.53 -10.05
N GLY A 346 11.81 15.74 -9.93
CA GLY A 346 10.87 15.67 -11.05
C GLY A 346 10.45 14.26 -11.47
N VAL A 347 10.96 13.21 -10.82
CA VAL A 347 10.49 11.84 -11.01
C VAL A 347 9.30 11.58 -10.09
N THR A 348 8.16 11.25 -10.70
CA THR A 348 6.90 10.97 -10.01
C THR A 348 6.23 9.72 -10.59
N ASN A 349 5.15 9.28 -9.97
CA ASN A 349 4.30 8.17 -10.40
C ASN A 349 5.07 6.85 -10.53
N LEU A 350 6.07 6.62 -9.66
CA LEU A 350 6.85 5.40 -9.65
C LEU A 350 6.05 4.26 -9.01
N LYS A 351 5.81 3.21 -9.78
CA LYS A 351 5.08 2.03 -9.30
C LYS A 351 6.01 1.01 -8.65
N TYR A 352 5.69 0.68 -7.41
CA TYR A 352 6.37 -0.34 -6.62
C TYR A 352 5.40 -1.46 -6.23
N TYR A 353 5.87 -2.69 -6.31
CA TYR A 353 5.09 -3.88 -5.99
C TYR A 353 5.77 -4.70 -4.91
N LEU A 354 4.96 -5.32 -4.06
CA LEU A 354 5.36 -6.24 -3.02
C LEU A 354 4.17 -7.12 -2.65
N ASP A 355 4.43 -8.24 -2.01
CA ASP A 355 3.38 -9.09 -1.45
C ASP A 355 3.38 -9.07 0.06
N THR A 356 2.19 -9.26 0.61
CA THR A 356 1.90 -9.22 2.04
C THR A 356 1.09 -10.44 2.46
N ALA A 357 1.19 -10.83 3.72
CA ALA A 357 0.36 -11.87 4.30
C ALA A 357 -1.06 -11.36 4.58
N ALA A 358 -2.00 -12.31 4.74
CA ALA A 358 -3.39 -11.99 5.04
C ALA A 358 -3.61 -11.36 6.42
N ARG A 359 -2.72 -11.60 7.38
CA ARG A 359 -2.88 -11.15 8.78
C ARG A 359 -1.57 -10.57 9.31
N SER A 360 -1.68 -9.66 10.28
CA SER A 360 -0.52 -9.07 10.95
C SER A 360 0.27 -10.14 11.72
N PRO A 361 1.63 -10.14 11.67
CA PRO A 361 2.47 -9.24 10.88
C PRO A 361 2.35 -9.51 9.38
N THR A 362 2.02 -8.47 8.60
CA THR A 362 1.69 -8.60 7.17
C THR A 362 2.92 -8.68 6.26
N CYS A 363 4.12 -8.45 6.77
CA CYS A 363 5.33 -8.39 5.95
C CYS A 363 5.80 -9.77 5.47
N LEU A 364 6.24 -9.84 4.20
CA LEU A 364 6.87 -11.02 3.61
C LEU A 364 8.26 -10.68 3.05
N TYR A 365 9.13 -11.67 3.01
CA TYR A 365 10.45 -11.65 2.37
C TYR A 365 10.38 -12.33 1.01
N HIS A 366 11.05 -11.74 0.02
CA HIS A 366 10.90 -12.09 -1.38
C HIS A 366 12.18 -12.75 -1.92
N TYR A 367 12.06 -13.95 -2.49
CA TYR A 367 13.20 -14.71 -3.02
C TYR A 367 12.95 -15.13 -4.47
N GLN A 368 13.87 -14.74 -5.35
CA GLN A 368 13.91 -15.23 -6.72
C GLN A 368 14.82 -16.46 -6.76
N ILE A 369 14.28 -17.56 -7.27
CA ILE A 369 14.97 -18.84 -7.40
C ILE A 369 15.12 -19.14 -8.89
N MET A 370 16.36 -19.27 -9.36
CA MET A 370 16.64 -19.67 -10.73
C MET A 370 17.31 -21.05 -10.75
N ILE A 371 16.63 -22.05 -11.31
CA ILE A 371 17.13 -23.41 -11.44
C ILE A 371 17.58 -23.63 -12.88
N THR A 372 18.86 -23.96 -13.10
CA THR A 372 19.41 -24.25 -14.43
C THR A 372 19.71 -25.73 -14.56
N LEU A 373 19.04 -26.39 -15.52
CA LEU A 373 19.22 -27.81 -15.77
C LEU A 373 20.46 -28.07 -16.63
N GLY A 374 21.20 -29.13 -16.31
CA GLY A 374 22.42 -29.51 -17.01
C GLY A 374 22.15 -30.23 -18.32
N THR A 375 23.11 -30.17 -19.25
CA THR A 375 23.10 -30.92 -20.52
C THR A 375 24.05 -32.11 -20.43
N ASP A 376 23.52 -33.30 -20.18
CA ASP A 376 24.26 -34.57 -20.20
C ASP A 376 23.74 -35.46 -21.34
N SER A 377 24.55 -36.39 -21.84
CA SER A 377 24.12 -37.32 -22.90
C SER A 377 22.96 -38.21 -22.46
N ASP A 378 22.84 -38.50 -21.16
CA ASP A 378 21.76 -39.30 -20.60
C ASP A 378 20.54 -38.44 -20.17
N ALA A 379 20.63 -37.11 -20.29
CA ALA A 379 19.57 -36.19 -19.88
C ALA A 379 18.37 -36.27 -20.82
N GLN A 380 17.17 -36.36 -20.23
CA GLN A 380 15.91 -36.49 -20.94
C GLN A 380 14.94 -35.39 -20.51
N GLU A 381 14.04 -35.03 -21.41
CA GLU A 381 12.90 -34.19 -21.09
C GLU A 381 11.91 -35.01 -20.24
N LEU A 382 11.57 -34.50 -19.05
CA LEU A 382 10.67 -35.16 -18.10
C LEU A 382 9.69 -34.14 -17.51
N ASP A 383 8.50 -34.59 -17.16
CA ASP A 383 7.52 -33.76 -16.46
C ASP A 383 7.60 -34.05 -14.95
N GLY A 384 7.52 -33.02 -14.10
CA GLY A 384 7.60 -33.23 -12.66
C GLY A 384 7.41 -32.00 -11.80
N PHE A 385 7.42 -32.21 -10.48
CA PHE A 385 7.28 -31.17 -9.46
C PHE A 385 8.62 -30.89 -8.80
N LEU A 386 8.91 -29.62 -8.53
CA LEU A 386 10.16 -29.20 -7.89
C LEU A 386 9.92 -28.71 -6.46
N HIS A 387 10.80 -29.12 -5.55
CA HIS A 387 10.72 -28.78 -4.14
C HIS A 387 12.08 -28.32 -3.60
N LEU A 388 12.06 -27.28 -2.76
CA LEU A 388 13.26 -26.75 -2.11
C LEU A 388 13.10 -26.65 -0.60
N SER A 389 14.15 -27.01 0.12
CA SER A 389 14.33 -26.70 1.54
C SER A 389 15.65 -25.96 1.72
N PHE A 390 15.67 -24.96 2.60
CA PHE A 390 16.81 -24.09 2.82
C PHE A 390 17.47 -24.43 4.16
N VAL A 391 18.81 -24.43 4.18
CA VAL A 391 19.59 -24.54 5.41
C VAL A 391 20.31 -23.23 5.63
N THR A 392 19.89 -22.48 6.65
CA THR A 392 20.46 -21.17 6.99
C THR A 392 21.87 -21.31 7.55
N GLN A 393 22.62 -20.20 7.60
CA GLN A 393 23.96 -20.17 8.18
C GLN A 393 23.98 -20.53 9.68
N THR A 394 22.86 -20.37 10.38
CA THR A 394 22.68 -20.79 11.79
C THR A 394 22.36 -22.28 11.93
N GLY A 395 22.21 -23.01 10.82
CA GLY A 395 21.86 -24.43 10.80
C GLY A 395 20.37 -24.72 10.88
N THR A 396 19.51 -23.71 10.82
CA THR A 396 18.04 -23.89 10.78
C THR A 396 17.67 -24.47 9.42
N VAL A 397 16.80 -25.48 9.44
CA VAL A 397 16.32 -26.17 8.23
C VAL A 397 14.84 -25.86 8.05
N THR A 398 14.45 -25.37 6.87
CA THR A 398 13.04 -25.14 6.53
C THR A 398 12.35 -26.44 6.10
N GLU A 399 11.03 -26.44 6.11
CA GLU A 399 10.26 -27.42 5.35
C GLU A 399 10.53 -27.31 3.84
N TYR A 400 10.04 -28.31 3.08
CA TYR A 400 10.09 -28.28 1.63
C TYR A 400 8.98 -27.40 1.07
N TYR A 401 9.36 -26.33 0.39
CA TYR A 401 8.47 -25.50 -0.40
C TYR A 401 8.29 -26.11 -1.79
N LYS A 402 7.03 -26.33 -2.19
CA LYS A 402 6.67 -26.71 -3.56
C LYS A 402 6.82 -25.48 -4.45
N LEU A 403 7.65 -25.56 -5.49
CA LEU A 403 7.87 -24.44 -6.41
C LEU A 403 6.85 -24.37 -7.55
N THR A 404 6.19 -25.50 -7.84
CA THR A 404 5.31 -25.68 -8.99
C THR A 404 4.03 -26.35 -8.53
N GLU A 405 2.87 -25.73 -8.73
CA GLU A 405 1.61 -26.38 -8.35
C GLU A 405 1.22 -27.53 -9.28
N ASP A 406 1.44 -27.33 -10.58
CA ASP A 406 1.24 -28.31 -11.65
C ASP A 406 2.59 -28.89 -12.13
N PRO A 407 2.62 -30.09 -12.72
CA PRO A 407 3.85 -30.66 -13.23
C PRO A 407 4.37 -29.82 -14.40
N ILE A 408 5.67 -29.56 -14.39
CA ILE A 408 6.33 -28.77 -15.43
C ILE A 408 7.24 -29.63 -16.28
N LYS A 409 7.39 -29.22 -17.53
CA LYS A 409 8.30 -29.84 -18.48
C LYS A 409 9.75 -29.39 -18.25
N LEU A 410 10.55 -30.30 -17.72
CA LEU A 410 11.97 -30.13 -17.39
C LEU A 410 12.84 -30.52 -18.59
N GLN A 411 13.33 -29.51 -19.30
CA GLN A 411 14.17 -29.64 -20.49
C GLN A 411 15.64 -29.43 -20.13
N PRO A 412 16.53 -30.37 -20.48
CA PRO A 412 17.97 -30.21 -20.26
C PRO A 412 18.51 -28.93 -20.89
N GLY A 413 19.32 -28.17 -20.15
CA GLY A 413 19.91 -26.90 -20.60
C GLY A 413 19.05 -25.66 -20.39
N ASN A 414 17.78 -25.80 -20.00
CA ASN A 414 16.91 -24.65 -19.73
C ASN A 414 17.05 -24.14 -18.29
N SER A 415 16.71 -22.86 -18.11
CA SER A 415 16.59 -22.21 -16.80
C SER A 415 15.13 -21.91 -16.48
N TYR A 416 14.76 -22.13 -15.22
CA TYR A 416 13.41 -21.94 -14.69
C TYR A 416 13.46 -20.94 -13.53
N LEU A 417 12.58 -19.94 -13.59
CA LEU A 417 12.48 -18.89 -12.59
C LEU A 417 11.26 -19.14 -11.70
N TYR A 418 11.46 -19.05 -10.39
CA TYR A 418 10.40 -19.15 -9.40
C TYR A 418 10.49 -18.01 -8.41
N PHE A 419 9.34 -17.68 -7.85
CA PHE A 419 9.20 -16.59 -6.90
C PHE A 419 8.61 -17.09 -5.59
N LEU A 420 9.40 -17.02 -4.52
CA LEU A 420 9.01 -17.46 -3.18
C LEU A 420 8.81 -16.25 -2.27
N LYS A 421 7.75 -16.31 -1.46
CA LYS A 421 7.37 -15.28 -0.50
C LYS A 421 7.25 -15.94 0.87
N LEU A 422 8.05 -15.51 1.83
CA LEU A 422 8.16 -16.18 3.13
C LEU A 422 7.95 -15.17 4.28
N PRO A 423 7.26 -15.56 5.37
CA PRO A 423 7.12 -14.70 6.55
C PRO A 423 8.42 -14.57 7.36
N THR A 424 9.45 -15.35 7.02
CA THR A 424 10.73 -15.41 7.73
C THR A 424 11.89 -15.02 6.83
N ASN A 425 12.84 -14.27 7.39
CA ASN A 425 14.09 -13.97 6.73
C ASN A 425 15.01 -15.19 6.81
N LEU A 426 15.37 -15.78 5.67
CA LEU A 426 16.29 -16.90 5.58
C LEU A 426 17.74 -16.48 5.89
N GLY A 427 18.07 -15.20 5.71
CA GLY A 427 19.41 -14.67 5.81
C GLY A 427 20.37 -15.34 4.83
N ASN A 428 21.63 -15.47 5.23
CA ASN A 428 22.61 -16.23 4.43
C ASN A 428 22.35 -17.72 4.54
N LEU A 429 22.49 -18.41 3.41
CA LEU A 429 22.25 -19.84 3.29
C LEU A 429 23.56 -20.62 3.27
N GLN A 430 23.61 -21.73 3.99
CA GLN A 430 24.73 -22.67 3.98
C GLN A 430 24.64 -23.64 2.79
N ARG A 431 23.42 -24.12 2.49
CA ARG A 431 23.12 -25.07 1.42
C ARG A 431 21.64 -25.05 1.09
N VAL A 432 21.31 -25.55 -0.10
CA VAL A 432 19.95 -25.76 -0.58
C VAL A 432 19.72 -27.26 -0.70
N ARG A 433 18.56 -27.75 -0.25
CA ARG A 433 18.10 -29.12 -0.46
C ARG A 433 17.11 -29.13 -1.60
N PHE A 434 17.42 -29.91 -2.61
CA PHE A 434 16.56 -30.10 -3.76
C PHE A 434 15.92 -31.48 -3.73
N LEU A 435 14.62 -31.52 -3.99
CA LEU A 435 13.80 -32.71 -4.13
C LEU A 435 12.91 -32.52 -5.36
N TRP A 436 12.68 -33.59 -6.11
CA TRP A 436 11.76 -33.54 -7.24
C TRP A 436 11.02 -34.87 -7.37
N ASP A 437 9.79 -34.76 -7.86
CA ASP A 437 8.86 -35.86 -8.03
C ASP A 437 8.48 -35.94 -9.51
N TYR A 438 8.52 -37.14 -10.10
CA TYR A 438 8.27 -37.34 -11.52
C TYR A 438 6.79 -37.57 -11.80
N ASP A 439 6.24 -36.84 -12.76
CA ASP A 439 4.85 -37.00 -13.19
C ASP A 439 4.75 -38.06 -14.29
N TRP A 440 4.38 -39.28 -13.92
CA TRP A 440 4.22 -40.40 -14.83
C TRP A 440 2.74 -40.63 -15.19
N SER A 441 2.50 -41.08 -16.42
CA SER A 441 1.14 -41.28 -16.92
C SER A 441 0.69 -42.74 -16.78
N ILE A 442 -0.42 -42.98 -16.08
CA ILE A 442 -1.02 -44.33 -15.92
C ILE A 442 -1.42 -44.97 -17.26
N VAL A 443 -1.62 -44.19 -18.32
CA VAL A 443 -2.04 -44.70 -19.64
C VAL A 443 -0.91 -44.76 -20.66
N ASN A 444 0.23 -44.08 -20.41
CA ASN A 444 1.37 -44.10 -21.32
C ASN A 444 2.52 -44.97 -20.76
N PRO A 445 2.66 -46.23 -21.19
CA PRO A 445 3.65 -47.14 -20.64
C PRO A 445 5.10 -46.73 -20.90
N THR A 446 5.37 -45.81 -21.83
CA THR A 446 6.73 -45.27 -22.04
C THR A 446 7.20 -44.41 -20.86
N THR A 447 6.29 -43.96 -20.00
CA THR A 447 6.59 -43.11 -18.85
C THR A 447 6.82 -43.89 -17.56
N TRP A 448 6.69 -45.22 -17.53
CA TRP A 448 6.58 -45.99 -16.28
C TRP A 448 7.90 -46.37 -15.60
N PHE A 449 9.06 -46.11 -16.21
CA PHE A 449 10.38 -46.30 -15.59
C PHE A 449 10.51 -47.60 -14.74
N LEU A 450 10.03 -48.73 -15.27
CA LEU A 450 9.73 -49.97 -14.51
C LEU A 450 10.92 -50.62 -13.77
N PHE A 451 12.15 -50.28 -14.13
CA PHE A 451 13.36 -50.92 -13.61
C PHE A 451 14.41 -49.92 -13.09
N SER A 452 14.13 -48.62 -13.14
CA SER A 452 15.08 -47.56 -12.74
C SER A 452 14.34 -46.28 -12.40
N LYS A 453 14.76 -45.58 -11.36
CA LYS A 453 14.20 -44.26 -11.08
C LYS A 453 14.64 -43.23 -12.14
N PRO A 454 13.74 -42.33 -12.57
CA PRO A 454 14.08 -41.25 -13.47
C PRO A 454 15.07 -40.28 -12.82
N LYS A 455 15.81 -39.56 -13.66
CA LYS A 455 16.88 -38.65 -13.24
C LYS A 455 16.81 -37.36 -14.05
N ILE A 456 17.10 -36.25 -13.38
CA ILE A 456 17.35 -34.96 -14.03
C ILE A 456 18.76 -34.48 -13.72
N TRP A 457 19.30 -33.65 -14.60
CA TRP A 457 20.62 -33.05 -14.42
C TRP A 457 20.45 -31.58 -14.07
N MET A 458 21.25 -31.09 -13.13
CA MET A 458 21.23 -29.70 -12.70
C MET A 458 22.64 -29.14 -12.67
N ASP A 459 22.78 -27.95 -13.25
CA ASP A 459 24.02 -27.20 -13.22
C ASP A 459 24.10 -26.38 -11.93
N GLN A 460 23.07 -25.56 -11.68
CA GLN A 460 23.07 -24.62 -10.56
C GLN A 460 21.66 -24.22 -10.13
N ILE A 461 21.50 -23.93 -8.83
CA ILE A 461 20.39 -23.16 -8.27
C ILE A 461 20.93 -21.81 -7.80
N GLN A 462 20.40 -20.71 -8.32
CA GLN A 462 20.66 -19.37 -7.81
C GLN A 462 19.49 -18.89 -6.95
N VAL A 463 19.81 -18.26 -5.82
CA VAL A 463 18.85 -17.66 -4.90
C VAL A 463 19.22 -16.19 -4.75
N LEU A 464 18.33 -15.30 -5.18
CA LEU A 464 18.40 -13.86 -4.91
C LEU A 464 17.41 -13.52 -3.80
N ALA A 465 17.92 -13.05 -2.67
CA ALA A 465 17.10 -12.52 -1.58
C ALA A 465 16.86 -11.02 -1.82
N GLY A 466 15.61 -10.65 -2.15
CA GLY A 466 15.26 -9.29 -2.58
C GLY A 466 15.56 -8.22 -1.52
N GLU A 467 15.26 -8.45 -0.24
CA GLU A 467 15.44 -7.41 0.78
C GLU A 467 16.92 -7.09 1.04
N SER A 468 17.80 -8.08 0.89
CA SER A 468 19.24 -7.94 1.12
C SER A 468 20.05 -7.72 -0.16
N GLN A 469 19.41 -7.94 -1.32
CA GLN A 469 20.05 -8.02 -2.64
C GLN A 469 21.21 -9.03 -2.72
N ASN A 470 21.28 -9.99 -1.78
CA ASN A 470 22.31 -11.02 -1.78
C ASN A 470 21.96 -12.12 -2.80
N ARG A 471 22.89 -12.42 -3.71
CA ARG A 471 22.79 -13.49 -4.70
C ARG A 471 23.71 -14.63 -4.31
N MET A 472 23.13 -15.78 -4.06
CA MET A 472 23.85 -17.01 -3.69
C MET A 472 23.63 -18.07 -4.76
N SER A 473 24.67 -18.85 -5.01
CA SER A 473 24.77 -19.80 -6.10
C SER A 473 25.11 -21.16 -5.52
N PHE A 474 24.37 -22.20 -5.90
CA PHE A 474 24.48 -23.53 -5.31
C PHE A 474 24.64 -24.59 -6.39
N CYS A 475 25.70 -25.39 -6.28
CA CYS A 475 26.04 -26.47 -7.19
C CYS A 475 26.08 -27.80 -6.42
N ALA A 476 25.71 -28.89 -7.08
CA ALA A 476 25.88 -30.22 -6.52
C ALA A 476 27.26 -30.79 -6.86
N PHE A 477 27.75 -31.70 -6.00
CA PHE A 477 28.99 -32.43 -6.26
C PHE A 477 28.82 -33.44 -7.41
N ASN A 478 27.63 -34.06 -7.50
CA ASN A 478 27.18 -34.85 -8.64
C ASN A 478 26.09 -34.07 -9.37
N ASN A 479 26.16 -34.01 -10.69
CA ASN A 479 25.26 -33.20 -11.51
C ASN A 479 23.91 -33.87 -11.82
N TYR A 480 23.62 -35.07 -11.31
CA TYR A 480 22.34 -35.77 -11.51
C TYR A 480 21.56 -35.98 -10.21
N PHE A 481 20.24 -35.93 -10.31
CA PHE A 481 19.28 -35.95 -9.21
C PHE A 481 18.24 -37.04 -9.47
N VAL A 482 18.10 -37.95 -8.52
CA VAL A 482 17.17 -39.09 -8.61
C VAL A 482 15.83 -38.67 -7.98
N GLU A 483 14.72 -39.07 -8.60
CA GLU A 483 13.36 -38.87 -8.06
C GLU A 483 13.21 -39.34 -6.60
N ASP A 484 12.48 -38.57 -5.80
CA ASP A 484 12.26 -38.74 -4.35
C ASP A 484 13.55 -38.73 -3.50
N VAL A 485 14.68 -38.29 -4.04
CA VAL A 485 15.96 -38.24 -3.31
C VAL A 485 16.37 -36.80 -3.04
N SER A 486 16.19 -36.39 -1.80
CA SER A 486 16.70 -35.14 -1.25
C SER A 486 18.22 -35.03 -1.43
N THR A 487 18.66 -34.04 -2.19
CA THR A 487 20.09 -33.80 -2.48
C THR A 487 20.52 -32.42 -1.99
N ASP A 488 21.65 -32.36 -1.28
CA ASP A 488 22.25 -31.10 -0.82
C ASP A 488 23.10 -30.45 -1.94
N LEU A 489 22.83 -29.19 -2.26
CA LEU A 489 23.67 -28.32 -3.08
C LEU A 489 24.41 -27.32 -2.19
N ARG A 490 25.71 -27.12 -2.45
CA ARG A 490 26.58 -26.24 -1.67
C ARG A 490 26.97 -25.01 -2.47
N LEU A 491 27.41 -23.96 -1.77
CA LEU A 491 27.87 -22.72 -2.40
C LEU A 491 28.95 -22.97 -3.45
N CYS A 492 28.75 -22.36 -4.61
CA CYS A 492 29.65 -22.16 -5.75
C CYS A 492 29.41 -20.73 -6.27
#